data_AF-M7BAX7-F1
#
_entry.id   AF-M7BAX7-F1
#
_cell.length_a   1.000
_cell.length_b   1.000
_cell.length_c   1.000
_cell.angle_alpha   90.00
_cell.angle_beta   90.00
_cell.angle_gamma   90.00
#
_symmetry.space_group_name_H-M   'P 1'
#
loop_
_entity.id
_entity.type
_entity.pdbx_description
1 polymer ?
#
loop_
_entity_poly.entity_id
_entity_poly.type
_entity_poly.pdbx_seq_one_letter_code
_entity_poly.pdbx_strand_id
1 'polypeptide(L)'
;MSLKAATLALALLAITGAQADVSAQQVADVVWNYFTQLTGNAKETMEQIQQSEISKQLNTLFQDNLQNVNSYAGDLQKKLIPFATELHAKLSQDSEKLKEQIRKELEDLRLKLSPYADEVHQQISKNIQDLQLKLSPYAEELRGQVNQNADLLRKQLAPYAQELRDKLQENVDSLQAALAPYAEQLQEQIDKNVADMKEKLVPLADELQVKIDQNVEELRKQLAPYAQDVQDKLNRQLEGLSFQMKKGAEDLRAKLSESAEELRLKLNPYTEELKEKLRTDAEGLRQSLGPYVEGLSGQMEQKIEEFRRTVGPYGEAFNKQLVQKVEEMKQKLGPYAGEVEDHLSFLEKDVRDKVAAFFSTIKQIEN
;
A
#
# COMPACT_ATOMS: atom_id res chain seq x y z
N MET A 1 101.65 -12.11 -6.26
CA MET A 1 100.66 -11.36 -5.46
C MET A 1 101.34 -10.77 -4.24
N SER A 2 101.12 -9.48 -3.95
CA SER A 2 101.85 -8.72 -2.94
C SER A 2 101.29 -8.96 -1.53
N LEU A 3 102.10 -8.70 -0.48
CA LEU A 3 101.71 -8.66 0.95
C LEU A 3 100.41 -7.87 1.22
N LYS A 4 100.05 -6.98 0.28
CA LYS A 4 98.81 -6.21 0.24
C LYS A 4 97.56 -7.08 0.07
N ALA A 5 97.63 -8.23 -0.60
CA ALA A 5 96.50 -9.15 -0.77
C ALA A 5 96.21 -9.96 0.52
N ALA A 6 97.24 -10.38 1.25
CA ALA A 6 97.08 -11.06 2.55
C ALA A 6 96.56 -10.10 3.64
N THR A 7 97.00 -8.85 3.62
CA THR A 7 96.46 -7.79 4.48
C THR A 7 95.04 -7.37 4.06
N LEU A 8 94.69 -7.39 2.76
CA LEU A 8 93.31 -7.19 2.32
C LEU A 8 92.39 -8.33 2.77
N ALA A 9 92.86 -9.58 2.75
CA ALA A 9 92.09 -10.74 3.23
C ALA A 9 91.86 -10.69 4.75
N LEU A 10 92.89 -10.33 5.53
CA LEU A 10 92.77 -10.09 6.99
C LEU A 10 91.86 -8.90 7.32
N ALA A 11 91.89 -7.84 6.50
CA ALA A 11 91.00 -6.69 6.69
C ALA A 11 89.55 -7.00 6.29
N LEU A 12 89.31 -7.79 5.24
CA LEU A 12 87.98 -8.25 4.85
C LEU A 12 87.38 -9.21 5.89
N LEU A 13 88.20 -10.05 6.53
CA LEU A 13 87.83 -10.96 7.62
C LEU A 13 87.36 -10.25 8.90
N ALA A 14 87.92 -9.09 9.22
CA ALA A 14 87.52 -8.31 10.39
C ALA A 14 86.21 -7.53 10.18
N ILE A 15 85.79 -7.32 8.92
CA ILE A 15 84.67 -6.44 8.56
C ILE A 15 83.38 -7.24 8.28
N THR A 16 83.46 -8.53 7.92
CA THR A 16 82.27 -9.36 7.65
C THR A 16 81.90 -10.24 8.86
N GLY A 17 81.34 -9.62 9.90
CA GLY A 17 80.75 -10.27 11.07
C GLY A 17 79.45 -11.04 10.80
N ALA A 18 79.25 -11.55 9.58
CA ALA A 18 78.13 -12.41 9.21
C ALA A 18 78.49 -13.26 7.98
N GLN A 19 78.45 -14.58 8.11
CA GLN A 19 78.44 -15.60 7.04
C GLN A 19 79.73 -16.01 6.31
N ALA A 20 80.92 -15.79 6.87
CA ALA A 20 82.10 -16.54 6.42
C ALA A 20 82.75 -17.21 7.62
N ASP A 21 82.46 -18.49 7.82
CA ASP A 21 83.05 -19.33 8.88
C ASP A 21 84.49 -19.66 8.48
N VAL A 22 85.34 -18.63 8.49
CA VAL A 22 86.74 -18.75 8.11
C VAL A 22 87.51 -19.21 9.34
N SER A 23 87.93 -20.47 9.32
CA SER A 23 88.61 -21.06 10.46
C SER A 23 90.02 -20.48 10.63
N ALA A 24 90.53 -20.45 11.86
CA ALA A 24 91.91 -20.07 12.15
C ALA A 24 92.92 -20.89 11.32
N GLN A 25 92.55 -22.13 10.99
CA GLN A 25 93.28 -23.00 10.06
C GLN A 25 93.38 -22.40 8.66
N GLN A 26 92.26 -21.92 8.09
CA GLN A 26 92.24 -21.36 6.74
C GLN A 26 93.09 -20.09 6.61
N VAL A 27 93.09 -19.22 7.63
CA VAL A 27 93.95 -18.03 7.64
C VAL A 27 95.44 -18.44 7.72
N ALA A 28 95.75 -19.41 8.58
CA ALA A 28 97.10 -19.96 8.69
C ALA A 28 97.57 -20.62 7.38
N ASP A 29 96.70 -21.36 6.71
CA ASP A 29 96.98 -22.03 5.44
C ASP A 29 97.26 -21.03 4.31
N VAL A 30 96.52 -19.92 4.23
CA VAL A 30 96.78 -18.87 3.22
C VAL A 30 98.15 -18.22 3.43
N VAL A 31 98.49 -17.90 4.68
CA VAL A 31 99.80 -17.33 5.04
C VAL A 31 100.91 -18.34 4.74
N TRP A 32 100.71 -19.62 5.08
CA TRP A 32 101.68 -20.68 4.84
C TRP A 32 101.91 -20.95 3.35
N ASN A 33 100.84 -20.96 2.55
CA ASN A 33 100.93 -21.11 1.10
C ASN A 33 101.73 -19.97 0.46
N TYR A 34 101.57 -18.73 0.95
CA TYR A 34 102.36 -17.60 0.47
C TYR A 34 103.85 -17.74 0.78
N PHE A 35 104.20 -18.09 2.03
CA PHE A 35 105.61 -18.32 2.40
C PHE A 35 106.23 -19.47 1.62
N THR A 36 105.48 -20.58 1.43
CA THR A 36 105.95 -21.73 0.66
C THR A 36 106.19 -21.36 -0.82
N GLN A 37 105.31 -20.57 -1.43
CA GLN A 37 105.52 -20.07 -2.79
C GLN A 37 106.75 -19.16 -2.90
N LEU A 38 106.96 -18.27 -1.92
CA LEU A 38 108.09 -17.35 -1.92
C LEU A 38 109.42 -18.11 -1.79
N THR A 39 109.49 -19.10 -0.88
CA THR A 39 110.62 -20.01 -0.70
C THR A 39 110.85 -20.89 -1.93
N GLY A 40 109.77 -21.39 -2.56
CA GLY A 40 109.83 -22.19 -3.79
C GLY A 40 110.45 -21.42 -4.96
N ASN A 41 109.94 -20.22 -5.25
CA ASN A 41 110.47 -19.37 -6.33
C ASN A 41 111.93 -18.95 -6.09
N ALA A 42 112.28 -18.69 -4.83
CA ALA A 42 113.64 -18.37 -4.41
C ALA A 42 114.61 -19.54 -4.66
N LYS A 43 114.19 -20.79 -4.36
CA LYS A 43 114.97 -22.00 -4.61
C LYS A 43 115.13 -22.31 -6.10
N GLU A 44 114.08 -22.10 -6.89
CA GLU A 44 114.11 -22.32 -8.34
C GLU A 44 115.05 -21.33 -9.06
N THR A 45 115.07 -20.06 -8.61
CA THR A 45 116.02 -19.03 -9.10
C THR A 45 117.47 -19.38 -8.76
N MET A 46 117.72 -20.13 -7.68
CA MET A 46 119.06 -20.57 -7.27
C MET A 46 119.62 -21.70 -8.14
N GLU A 47 118.80 -22.63 -8.63
CA GLU A 47 119.27 -23.76 -9.45
C GLU A 47 119.88 -23.32 -10.80
N GLN A 48 119.58 -22.10 -11.26
CA GLN A 48 120.12 -21.54 -12.51
C GLN A 48 121.50 -20.87 -12.39
N ILE A 49 122.06 -20.68 -11.18
CA ILE A 49 123.33 -19.98 -10.95
C ILE A 49 124.39 -20.95 -10.40
N GLN A 50 124.98 -21.78 -11.27
CA GLN A 50 125.93 -22.83 -10.83
C GLN A 50 127.24 -22.92 -11.64
N GLN A 51 128.05 -21.87 -11.78
CA GLN A 51 129.41 -22.02 -12.38
C GLN A 51 130.50 -21.04 -11.87
N SER A 52 130.60 -20.72 -10.57
CA SER A 52 131.84 -20.12 -10.00
C SER A 52 132.02 -20.34 -8.49
N GLU A 53 133.21 -20.10 -7.92
CA GLU A 53 133.41 -20.15 -6.45
C GLU A 53 132.56 -19.12 -5.68
N ILE A 54 132.25 -17.98 -6.29
CA ILE A 54 131.36 -16.96 -5.70
C ILE A 54 129.93 -17.51 -5.57
N SER A 55 129.49 -18.37 -6.51
CA SER A 55 128.16 -18.97 -6.43
C SER A 55 128.02 -19.94 -5.25
N LYS A 56 129.10 -20.60 -4.82
CA LYS A 56 129.07 -21.47 -3.63
C LYS A 56 128.83 -20.68 -2.34
N GLN A 57 129.51 -19.55 -2.13
CA GLN A 57 129.29 -18.71 -0.94
C GLN A 57 127.90 -18.07 -0.93
N LEU A 58 127.43 -17.62 -2.10
CA LEU A 58 126.07 -17.10 -2.25
C LEU A 58 125.01 -18.17 -1.94
N ASN A 59 125.27 -19.43 -2.35
CA ASN A 59 124.38 -20.55 -2.08
C ASN A 59 124.26 -20.85 -0.58
N THR A 60 125.37 -20.82 0.17
CA THR A 60 125.34 -21.01 1.62
C THR A 60 124.53 -19.91 2.32
N LEU A 61 124.78 -18.63 1.99
CA LEU A 61 124.03 -17.50 2.58
C LEU A 61 122.53 -17.55 2.24
N PHE A 62 122.18 -18.02 1.05
CA PHE A 62 120.79 -18.13 0.64
C PHE A 62 120.09 -19.31 1.30
N GLN A 63 120.76 -20.46 1.44
CA GLN A 63 120.23 -21.59 2.20
C GLN A 63 120.00 -21.23 3.68
N ASP A 64 120.96 -20.54 4.31
CA ASP A 64 120.80 -20.04 5.67
C ASP A 64 119.62 -19.06 5.78
N ASN A 65 119.47 -18.14 4.83
CA ASN A 65 118.33 -17.22 4.81
C ASN A 65 116.99 -17.93 4.57
N LEU A 66 116.93 -18.92 3.67
CA LEU A 66 115.72 -19.71 3.46
C LEU A 66 115.36 -20.52 4.70
N GLN A 67 116.34 -21.08 5.39
CA GLN A 67 116.13 -21.80 6.64
C GLN A 67 115.63 -20.86 7.74
N ASN A 68 116.19 -19.65 7.83
CA ASN A 68 115.72 -18.61 8.74
C ASN A 68 114.28 -18.19 8.42
N VAL A 69 113.95 -17.95 7.15
CA VAL A 69 112.58 -17.59 6.71
C VAL A 69 111.60 -18.71 7.02
N ASN A 70 111.95 -19.97 6.77
CA ASN A 70 111.11 -21.12 7.14
C ASN A 70 110.92 -21.23 8.66
N SER A 71 111.97 -20.97 9.45
CA SER A 71 111.84 -20.93 10.91
C SER A 71 110.89 -19.82 11.36
N TYR A 72 111.03 -18.61 10.81
CA TYR A 72 110.13 -17.48 11.10
C TYR A 72 108.69 -17.78 10.68
N ALA A 73 108.47 -18.38 9.52
CA ALA A 73 107.15 -18.75 9.04
C ALA A 73 106.52 -19.83 9.95
N GLY A 74 107.30 -20.83 10.38
CA GLY A 74 106.84 -21.86 11.32
C GLY A 74 106.51 -21.29 12.70
N ASP A 75 107.32 -20.36 13.21
CA ASP A 75 107.06 -19.69 14.48
C ASP A 75 105.85 -18.75 14.42
N LEU A 76 105.67 -18.08 13.28
CA LEU A 76 104.49 -17.25 13.03
C LEU A 76 103.22 -18.10 12.98
N GLN A 77 103.24 -19.25 12.29
CA GLN A 77 102.11 -20.18 12.25
C GLN A 77 101.74 -20.68 13.65
N LYS A 78 102.74 -21.07 14.45
CA LYS A 78 102.55 -21.51 15.84
C LYS A 78 101.93 -20.44 16.74
N LYS A 79 102.11 -19.15 16.44
CA LYS A 79 101.54 -18.03 17.21
C LYS A 79 100.20 -17.53 16.68
N LEU A 80 100.02 -17.55 15.35
CA LEU A 80 98.81 -17.04 14.69
C LEU A 80 97.58 -17.91 14.99
N ILE A 81 97.71 -19.24 14.95
CA ILE A 81 96.57 -20.13 15.19
C ILE A 81 96.02 -19.94 16.63
N PRO A 82 96.84 -19.98 17.70
CA PRO A 82 96.37 -19.69 19.05
C PRO A 82 95.77 -18.29 19.19
N PHE A 83 96.42 -17.26 18.61
CA PHE A 83 95.93 -15.89 18.69
C PHE A 83 94.55 -15.71 18.02
N ALA A 84 94.37 -16.25 16.82
CA ALA A 84 93.09 -16.18 16.11
C ALA A 84 91.99 -16.97 16.83
N THR A 85 92.34 -18.12 17.39
CA THR A 85 91.40 -18.94 18.18
C THR A 85 90.98 -18.23 19.47
N GLU A 86 91.93 -17.62 20.18
CA GLU A 86 91.66 -16.84 21.40
C GLU A 86 90.82 -15.60 21.09
N LEU A 87 91.12 -14.89 20.00
CA LEU A 87 90.35 -13.74 19.55
C LEU A 87 88.91 -14.12 19.19
N HIS A 88 88.72 -15.20 18.44
CA HIS A 88 87.38 -15.68 18.08
C HIS A 88 86.59 -16.12 19.32
N ALA A 89 87.22 -16.86 20.23
CA ALA A 89 86.59 -17.28 21.49
C ALA A 89 86.16 -16.07 22.32
N LYS A 90 87.02 -15.04 22.43
CA LYS A 90 86.73 -13.81 23.15
C LYS A 90 85.60 -13.01 22.50
N LEU A 91 85.61 -12.85 21.18
CA LEU A 91 84.54 -12.16 20.45
C LEU A 91 83.20 -12.89 20.55
N SER A 92 83.19 -14.22 20.46
CA SER A 92 81.98 -15.02 20.69
C SER A 92 81.46 -14.85 22.12
N GLN A 93 82.35 -14.91 23.10
CA GLN A 93 81.98 -14.72 24.51
C GLN A 93 81.43 -13.30 24.77
N ASP A 94 82.06 -12.27 24.22
CA ASP A 94 81.63 -10.89 24.40
C ASP A 94 80.31 -10.61 23.65
N SER A 95 80.09 -11.22 22.48
CA SER A 95 78.81 -11.18 21.76
C SER A 95 77.68 -11.83 22.55
N GLU A 96 77.90 -13.01 23.14
CA GLU A 96 76.90 -13.66 23.98
C GLU A 96 76.61 -12.86 25.26
N LYS A 97 77.63 -12.27 25.88
CA LYS A 97 77.43 -11.34 27.01
C LYS A 97 76.60 -10.12 26.61
N LEU A 98 76.90 -9.52 25.45
CA LEU A 98 76.17 -8.36 24.94
C LEU A 98 74.71 -8.71 24.65
N LYS A 99 74.46 -9.86 24.03
CA LYS A 99 73.11 -10.35 23.75
C LYS A 99 72.31 -10.59 25.02
N GLU A 100 72.94 -11.14 26.06
CA GLU A 100 72.31 -11.35 27.36
C GLU A 100 72.03 -10.02 28.06
N GLN A 101 72.95 -9.04 27.99
CA GLN A 101 72.72 -7.69 28.48
C GLN A 101 71.56 -7.00 27.77
N ILE A 102 71.49 -7.06 26.44
CA ILE A 102 70.38 -6.47 25.66
C ILE A 102 69.05 -7.12 26.03
N ARG A 103 69.01 -8.45 26.16
CA ARG A 103 67.79 -9.16 26.59
C ARG A 103 67.34 -8.70 27.97
N LYS A 104 68.27 -8.62 28.92
CA LYS A 104 67.99 -8.17 30.27
C LYS A 104 67.50 -6.73 30.30
N GLU A 105 68.15 -5.82 29.57
CA GLU A 105 67.72 -4.42 29.49
C GLU A 105 66.35 -4.25 28.84
N LEU A 106 66.03 -5.04 27.82
CA LEU A 106 64.70 -5.05 27.20
C LEU A 106 63.62 -5.59 28.15
N GLU A 107 63.93 -6.63 28.92
CA GLU A 107 63.03 -7.18 29.92
C GLU A 107 62.81 -6.21 31.08
N ASP A 108 63.88 -5.59 31.58
CA ASP A 108 63.82 -4.53 32.59
C ASP A 108 63.03 -3.32 32.09
N LEU A 109 63.20 -2.91 30.84
CA LEU A 109 62.43 -1.82 30.22
C LEU A 109 60.94 -2.20 30.11
N ARG A 110 60.63 -3.42 29.68
CA ARG A 110 59.24 -3.92 29.62
C ARG A 110 58.60 -3.92 31.01
N LEU A 111 59.30 -4.41 32.02
CA LEU A 111 58.83 -4.41 33.42
C LEU A 111 58.62 -3.00 33.95
N LYS A 112 59.51 -2.05 33.60
CA LYS A 112 59.36 -0.63 33.95
C LYS A 112 58.20 0.05 33.22
N LEU A 113 57.93 -0.29 31.96
CA LEU A 113 56.88 0.33 31.15
C LEU A 113 55.48 -0.25 31.39
N SER A 114 55.37 -1.53 31.74
CA SER A 114 54.09 -2.19 32.05
C SER A 114 53.19 -1.40 33.02
N PRO A 115 53.68 -0.93 34.19
CA PRO A 115 52.83 -0.20 35.13
C PRO A 115 52.32 1.13 34.56
N TYR A 116 53.07 1.80 33.67
CA TYR A 116 52.59 3.03 33.02
C TYR A 116 51.47 2.75 32.02
N ALA A 117 51.55 1.64 31.27
CA ALA A 117 50.47 1.23 30.38
C ALA A 117 49.19 0.88 31.16
N ASP A 118 49.35 0.16 32.28
CA ASP A 118 48.24 -0.16 33.19
C ASP A 118 47.64 1.11 33.81
N GLU A 119 48.47 2.06 34.23
CA GLU A 119 48.04 3.35 34.77
C GLU A 119 47.25 4.16 33.73
N VAL A 120 47.74 4.26 32.49
CA VAL A 120 47.03 4.95 31.40
C VAL A 120 45.68 4.29 31.11
N HIS A 121 45.63 2.95 31.05
CA HIS A 121 44.37 2.23 30.87
C HIS A 121 43.38 2.51 32.02
N GLN A 122 43.85 2.48 33.27
CA GLN A 122 43.01 2.78 34.43
C GLN A 122 42.49 4.23 34.40
N GLN A 123 43.34 5.20 34.04
CA GLN A 123 42.94 6.60 33.90
C GLN A 123 41.90 6.79 32.79
N ILE A 124 42.07 6.14 31.63
CA ILE A 124 41.08 6.18 30.54
C ILE A 124 39.76 5.56 30.99
N SER A 125 39.78 4.38 31.60
CA SER A 125 38.57 3.72 32.10
C SER A 125 37.84 4.58 33.13
N LYS A 126 38.58 5.20 34.06
CA LYS A 126 38.01 6.13 35.04
C LYS A 126 37.38 7.35 34.37
N ASN A 127 38.07 7.97 33.39
CA ASN A 127 37.54 9.11 32.66
C ASN A 127 36.27 8.78 31.88
N ILE A 128 36.17 7.59 31.29
CA ILE A 128 34.95 7.11 30.60
C ILE A 128 33.81 6.94 31.60
N GLN A 129 34.07 6.33 32.76
CA GLN A 129 33.06 6.19 33.82
C GLN A 129 32.59 7.55 34.35
N ASP A 130 33.52 8.47 34.61
CA ASP A 130 33.21 9.83 35.03
C ASP A 130 32.39 10.58 33.97
N LEU A 131 32.69 10.40 32.68
CA LEU A 131 31.92 10.98 31.58
C LEU A 131 30.52 10.39 31.51
N GLN A 132 30.36 9.08 31.66
CA GLN A 132 29.05 8.42 31.71
C GLN A 132 28.22 8.92 32.89
N LEU A 133 28.81 9.04 34.08
CA LEU A 133 28.15 9.57 35.27
C LEU A 133 27.73 11.04 35.09
N LYS A 134 28.55 11.84 34.41
CA LYS A 134 28.23 13.24 34.11
C LYS A 134 27.14 13.38 33.05
N LEU A 135 27.11 12.54 32.01
CA LEU A 135 26.15 12.63 30.90
C LEU A 135 24.80 11.98 31.19
N SER A 136 24.78 10.95 32.05
CA SER A 136 23.55 10.25 32.44
C SER A 136 22.41 11.17 32.90
N PRO A 137 22.61 12.15 33.80
CA PRO A 137 21.53 13.05 34.22
C PRO A 137 21.01 13.92 33.07
N TYR A 138 21.86 14.40 32.16
CA TYR A 138 21.42 15.20 31.00
C TYR A 138 20.59 14.37 30.02
N ALA A 139 20.96 13.11 29.79
CA ALA A 139 20.19 12.21 28.93
C ALA A 139 18.81 11.91 29.53
N GLU A 140 18.73 11.72 30.85
CA GLU A 140 17.45 11.53 31.54
C GLU A 140 16.59 12.80 31.57
N GLU A 141 17.20 13.96 31.79
CA GLU A 141 16.50 15.25 31.71
C GLU A 141 15.93 15.49 30.31
N LEU A 142 16.73 15.28 29.26
CA LEU A 142 16.27 15.43 27.88
C LEU A 142 15.11 14.47 27.57
N ARG A 143 15.21 13.20 27.98
CA ARG A 143 14.12 12.22 27.83
C ARG A 143 12.86 12.68 28.56
N GLY A 144 13.00 13.19 29.77
CA GLY A 144 11.91 13.76 30.55
C GLY A 144 11.24 14.95 29.83
N GLN A 145 12.02 15.90 29.34
CA GLN A 145 11.53 17.07 28.61
C GLN A 145 10.81 16.69 27.31
N VAL A 146 11.35 15.73 26.54
CA VAL A 146 10.71 15.25 25.31
C VAL A 146 9.35 14.63 25.62
N ASN A 147 9.26 13.78 26.65
CA ASN A 147 8.00 13.15 27.04
C ASN A 147 6.98 14.19 27.53
N GLN A 148 7.41 15.15 28.37
CA GLN A 148 6.56 16.24 28.84
C GLN A 148 6.05 17.11 27.69
N ASN A 149 6.90 17.46 26.73
CA ASN A 149 6.51 18.25 25.57
C ASN A 149 5.55 17.49 24.65
N ALA A 150 5.77 16.19 24.44
CA ALA A 150 4.84 15.35 23.69
C ALA A 150 3.46 15.26 24.38
N ASP A 151 3.43 15.12 25.71
CA ASP A 151 2.19 15.11 26.49
C ASP A 151 1.47 16.47 26.46
N LEU A 152 2.21 17.57 26.57
CA LEU A 152 1.66 18.92 26.45
C LEU A 152 1.07 19.16 25.06
N LEU A 153 1.80 18.79 24.00
CA LEU A 153 1.31 18.89 22.62
C LEU A 153 0.04 18.07 22.43
N ARG A 154 0.01 16.82 22.93
CA ARG A 154 -1.18 15.97 22.88
C ARG A 154 -2.36 16.61 23.62
N LYS A 155 -2.14 17.16 24.81
CA LYS A 155 -3.17 17.85 25.60
C LYS A 155 -3.66 19.13 24.91
N GLN A 156 -2.80 19.84 24.20
CA GLN A 156 -3.16 21.03 23.43
C GLN A 156 -3.93 20.69 22.16
N LEU A 157 -3.60 19.61 21.45
CA LEU A 157 -4.25 19.21 20.20
C LEU A 157 -5.58 18.48 20.42
N ALA A 158 -5.73 17.73 21.50
CA ALA A 158 -6.96 17.01 21.85
C ALA A 158 -8.24 17.87 21.79
N PRO A 159 -8.30 19.08 22.39
CA PRO A 159 -9.50 19.91 22.33
C PRO A 159 -9.81 20.40 20.91
N TYR A 160 -8.82 20.71 20.07
CA TYR A 160 -9.09 21.10 18.67
C TYR A 160 -9.65 19.94 17.85
N ALA A 161 -9.14 18.72 18.06
CA ALA A 161 -9.68 17.54 17.40
C ALA A 161 -11.11 17.25 17.86
N GLN A 162 -11.42 17.48 19.14
CA GLN A 162 -12.78 17.37 19.68
C GLN A 162 -13.70 18.45 19.09
N GLU A 163 -13.28 19.72 19.09
CA GLU A 163 -14.05 20.83 18.52
C GLU A 163 -14.34 20.61 17.03
N LEU A 164 -13.38 20.08 16.27
CA LEU A 164 -13.59 19.73 14.86
C LEU A 164 -14.65 18.63 14.70
N ARG A 165 -14.62 17.60 15.56
CA ARG A 165 -15.65 16.54 15.57
C ARG A 165 -17.02 17.09 15.91
N ASP A 166 -17.10 17.94 16.93
CA ASP A 166 -18.35 18.55 17.38
C ASP A 166 -18.94 19.46 16.28
N LYS A 167 -18.11 20.27 15.62
CA LYS A 167 -18.52 21.09 14.47
C LYS A 167 -18.97 20.26 13.26
N LEU A 168 -18.29 19.15 12.99
CA LEU A 168 -18.73 18.23 11.92
C LEU A 168 -20.08 17.61 12.25
N GLN A 169 -20.29 17.20 13.50
CA GLN A 169 -21.58 16.67 13.95
C GLN A 169 -22.69 17.72 13.86
N GLU A 170 -22.45 18.95 14.33
CA GLU A 170 -23.40 20.06 14.25
C GLU A 170 -23.80 20.37 12.81
N ASN A 171 -22.85 20.33 11.88
CA ASN A 171 -23.11 20.53 10.45
C ASN A 171 -23.97 19.40 9.87
N VAL A 172 -23.75 18.15 10.28
CA VAL A 172 -24.57 17.00 9.88
C VAL A 172 -25.99 17.18 10.41
N ASP A 173 -26.14 17.45 11.70
CA ASP A 173 -27.45 17.64 12.33
C ASP A 173 -28.22 18.81 11.69
N SER A 174 -27.52 19.91 11.38
CA SER A 174 -28.08 21.05 10.66
C SER A 174 -28.54 20.70 9.24
N LEU A 175 -27.75 19.90 8.52
CA LEU A 175 -28.10 19.44 7.18
C LEU A 175 -29.30 18.48 7.23
N GLN A 176 -29.36 17.57 8.19
CA GLN A 176 -30.51 16.70 8.41
C GLN A 176 -31.78 17.52 8.71
N ALA A 177 -31.68 18.51 9.60
CA ALA A 177 -32.80 19.40 9.95
C ALA A 177 -33.26 20.25 8.76
N ALA A 178 -32.35 20.70 7.90
CA ALA A 178 -32.67 21.44 6.69
C ALA A 178 -33.35 20.57 5.62
N LEU A 179 -33.02 19.27 5.56
CA LEU A 179 -33.50 18.36 4.53
C LEU A 179 -34.76 17.58 4.93
N ALA A 180 -34.99 17.31 6.22
CA ALA A 180 -36.15 16.57 6.71
C ALA A 180 -37.51 17.14 6.23
N PRO A 181 -37.73 18.47 6.19
CA PRO A 181 -38.98 19.03 5.68
C PRO A 181 -39.26 18.69 4.22
N TYR A 182 -38.24 18.48 3.38
CA TYR A 182 -38.45 18.11 1.98
C TYR A 182 -39.00 16.70 1.83
N ALA A 183 -38.60 15.77 2.70
CA ALA A 183 -39.16 14.41 2.69
C ALA A 183 -40.62 14.40 3.17
N GLU A 184 -40.97 15.25 4.14
CA GLU A 184 -42.35 15.46 4.59
C GLU A 184 -43.21 16.11 3.49
N GLN A 185 -42.70 17.16 2.84
CA GLN A 185 -43.36 17.83 1.72
C GLN A 185 -43.59 16.87 0.55
N LEU A 186 -42.62 16.02 0.23
CA LEU A 186 -42.78 15.02 -0.83
C LEU A 186 -43.90 14.03 -0.50
N GLN A 187 -43.97 13.55 0.76
CA GLN A 187 -45.05 12.68 1.22
C GLN A 187 -46.41 13.35 1.12
N GLU A 188 -46.52 14.60 1.58
CA GLU A 188 -47.75 15.38 1.49
C GLU A 188 -48.17 15.59 0.03
N GLN A 189 -47.24 15.87 -0.86
CA GLN A 189 -47.52 16.02 -2.30
C GLN A 189 -47.98 14.71 -2.94
N ILE A 190 -47.37 13.57 -2.60
CA ILE A 190 -47.80 12.26 -3.09
C ILE A 190 -49.23 11.99 -2.62
N ASP A 191 -49.49 12.13 -1.32
CA ASP A 191 -50.81 11.88 -0.74
C ASP A 191 -51.87 12.79 -1.34
N LYS A 192 -51.57 14.08 -1.47
CA LYS A 192 -52.46 15.07 -2.08
C LYS A 192 -52.72 14.79 -3.55
N ASN A 193 -51.68 14.55 -4.36
CA ASN A 193 -51.85 14.33 -5.79
C ASN A 193 -52.65 13.06 -6.08
N VAL A 194 -52.44 11.99 -5.29
CA VAL A 194 -53.25 10.77 -5.43
C VAL A 194 -54.69 11.00 -4.96
N ALA A 195 -54.90 11.76 -3.87
CA ALA A 195 -56.24 12.13 -3.42
C ALA A 195 -56.98 12.97 -4.47
N ASP A 196 -56.34 14.02 -5.01
CA ASP A 196 -56.87 14.87 -6.08
C ASP A 196 -57.19 14.05 -7.33
N MET A 197 -56.34 13.08 -7.68
CA MET A 197 -56.60 12.15 -8.77
C MET A 197 -57.85 11.30 -8.49
N LYS A 198 -57.99 10.74 -7.29
CA LYS A 198 -59.17 9.96 -6.88
C LYS A 198 -60.45 10.81 -6.89
N GLU A 199 -60.38 12.05 -6.42
CA GLU A 199 -61.48 13.00 -6.44
C GLU A 199 -61.91 13.38 -7.87
N LYS A 200 -61.00 13.35 -8.84
CA LYS A 200 -61.35 13.55 -10.25
C LYS A 200 -61.90 12.27 -10.90
N LEU A 201 -61.30 11.11 -10.63
CA LEU A 201 -61.64 9.85 -11.28
C LEU A 201 -62.97 9.24 -10.80
N VAL A 202 -63.23 9.28 -9.49
CA VAL A 202 -64.38 8.58 -8.88
C VAL A 202 -65.73 9.20 -9.28
N PRO A 203 -65.94 10.54 -9.20
CA PRO A 203 -67.22 11.15 -9.56
C PRO A 203 -67.60 10.93 -11.03
N LEU A 204 -66.62 10.74 -11.91
CA LEU A 204 -66.89 10.51 -13.33
C LEU A 204 -67.53 9.12 -13.58
N ALA A 205 -67.22 8.13 -12.75
CA ALA A 205 -67.94 6.85 -12.78
C ALA A 205 -69.37 6.98 -12.20
N ASP A 206 -69.59 7.90 -11.26
CA ASP A 206 -70.93 8.20 -10.74
C ASP A 206 -71.79 8.96 -11.78
N GLU A 207 -71.19 9.92 -12.49
CA GLU A 207 -71.83 10.56 -13.64
C GLU A 207 -72.25 9.55 -14.71
N LEU A 208 -71.44 8.52 -14.95
CA LEU A 208 -71.75 7.46 -15.89
C LEU A 208 -73.01 6.69 -15.47
N GLN A 209 -73.18 6.38 -14.18
CA GLN A 209 -74.40 5.74 -13.67
C GLN A 209 -75.65 6.60 -13.89
N VAL A 210 -75.56 7.91 -13.60
CA VAL A 210 -76.67 8.85 -13.83
C VAL A 210 -77.02 8.92 -15.31
N LYS A 211 -76.02 8.89 -16.20
CA LYS A 211 -76.23 8.89 -17.65
C LYS A 211 -76.86 7.60 -18.17
N ILE A 212 -76.44 6.45 -17.63
CA ILE A 212 -77.08 5.16 -17.92
C ILE A 212 -78.57 5.23 -17.58
N ASP A 213 -78.93 5.77 -16.42
CA ASP A 213 -80.34 5.94 -16.03
C ASP A 213 -81.12 6.83 -16.99
N GLN A 214 -80.57 8.00 -17.32
CA GLN A 214 -81.20 8.94 -18.25
C GLN A 214 -81.45 8.30 -19.61
N ASN A 215 -80.43 7.63 -20.16
CA ASN A 215 -80.51 7.08 -21.50
C ASN A 215 -81.40 5.83 -21.56
N VAL A 216 -81.42 4.99 -20.52
CA VAL A 216 -82.35 3.84 -20.46
C VAL A 216 -83.79 4.30 -20.29
N GLU A 217 -84.06 5.35 -19.50
CA GLU A 217 -85.41 5.90 -19.37
C GLU A 217 -85.87 6.64 -20.64
N GLU A 218 -84.96 7.30 -21.36
CA GLU A 218 -85.25 7.86 -22.69
C GLU A 218 -85.57 6.76 -23.70
N LEU A 219 -84.76 5.69 -23.74
CA LEU A 219 -85.01 4.51 -24.53
C LEU A 219 -86.38 3.90 -24.18
N ARG A 220 -86.72 3.78 -22.89
CA ARG A 220 -88.04 3.29 -22.44
C ARG A 220 -89.19 4.10 -23.03
N LYS A 221 -89.09 5.43 -23.02
CA LYS A 221 -90.12 6.33 -23.57
C LYS A 221 -90.24 6.20 -25.07
N GLN A 222 -89.12 6.09 -25.77
CA GLN A 222 -89.08 5.93 -27.23
C GLN A 222 -89.67 4.58 -27.65
N LEU A 223 -89.45 3.52 -26.87
CA LEU A 223 -89.95 2.18 -27.16
C LEU A 223 -91.39 1.90 -26.72
N ALA A 224 -91.94 2.70 -25.80
CA ALA A 224 -93.27 2.49 -25.24
C ALA A 224 -94.40 2.39 -26.30
N PRO A 225 -94.43 3.21 -27.38
CA PRO A 225 -95.47 3.11 -28.42
C PRO A 225 -95.46 1.79 -29.18
N TYR A 226 -94.32 1.11 -29.25
CA TYR A 226 -94.11 -0.10 -30.06
C TYR A 226 -94.29 -1.40 -29.27
N ALA A 227 -94.47 -1.30 -27.95
CA ALA A 227 -94.46 -2.42 -27.03
C ALA A 227 -95.77 -2.55 -26.21
N GLN A 228 -96.89 -2.00 -26.68
CA GLN A 228 -98.16 -1.99 -25.95
C GLN A 228 -98.59 -3.39 -25.43
N ASP A 229 -98.41 -4.45 -26.24
CA ASP A 229 -98.77 -5.82 -25.86
C ASP A 229 -97.68 -6.57 -25.07
N VAL A 230 -96.48 -5.99 -24.94
CA VAL A 230 -95.29 -6.62 -24.32
C VAL A 230 -94.55 -5.70 -23.35
N GLN A 231 -95.23 -4.67 -22.83
CA GLN A 231 -94.65 -3.57 -22.08
C GLN A 231 -93.93 -4.03 -20.81
N ASP A 232 -94.52 -4.98 -20.08
CA ASP A 232 -93.91 -5.57 -18.87
C ASP A 232 -92.61 -6.32 -19.19
N LYS A 233 -92.58 -7.03 -20.32
CA LYS A 233 -91.39 -7.77 -20.76
C LYS A 233 -90.28 -6.80 -21.17
N LEU A 234 -90.62 -5.74 -21.91
CA LEU A 234 -89.67 -4.69 -22.29
C LEU A 234 -89.10 -3.97 -21.07
N ASN A 235 -89.95 -3.53 -20.14
CA ASN A 235 -89.53 -2.86 -18.91
C ASN A 235 -88.54 -3.73 -18.12
N ARG A 236 -88.82 -5.03 -17.94
CA ARG A 236 -87.88 -5.95 -17.27
C ARG A 236 -86.55 -6.10 -18.01
N GLN A 237 -86.53 -6.08 -19.34
CA GLN A 237 -85.27 -6.11 -20.11
C GLN A 237 -84.47 -4.82 -19.95
N LEU A 238 -85.13 -3.66 -20.00
CA LEU A 238 -84.49 -2.35 -19.81
C LEU A 238 -83.94 -2.18 -18.39
N GLU A 239 -84.69 -2.60 -17.37
CA GLU A 239 -84.22 -2.63 -15.97
C GLU A 239 -83.00 -3.54 -15.82
N GLY A 240 -83.03 -4.72 -16.45
CA GLY A 240 -81.89 -5.65 -16.46
C GLY A 240 -80.65 -5.07 -17.15
N LEU A 241 -80.82 -4.37 -18.28
CA LEU A 241 -79.75 -3.68 -18.98
C LEU A 241 -79.16 -2.56 -18.11
N SER A 242 -80.01 -1.68 -17.55
CA SER A 242 -79.58 -0.61 -16.64
C SER A 242 -78.79 -1.16 -15.46
N PHE A 243 -79.30 -2.21 -14.79
CA PHE A 243 -78.62 -2.84 -13.67
C PHE A 243 -77.22 -3.35 -14.05
N GLN A 244 -77.06 -4.02 -15.19
CA GLN A 244 -75.77 -4.53 -15.63
C GLN A 244 -74.79 -3.42 -16.03
N MET A 245 -75.27 -2.38 -16.71
CA MET A 245 -74.46 -1.22 -17.09
C MET A 245 -73.97 -0.46 -15.84
N LYS A 246 -74.85 -0.25 -14.86
CA LYS A 246 -74.49 0.35 -13.56
C LYS A 246 -73.47 -0.48 -12.81
N LYS A 247 -73.66 -1.80 -12.76
CA LYS A 247 -72.67 -2.71 -12.16
C LYS A 247 -71.29 -2.57 -12.83
N GLY A 248 -71.24 -2.47 -14.16
CA GLY A 248 -69.98 -2.20 -14.87
C GLY A 248 -69.35 -0.86 -14.49
N ALA A 249 -70.16 0.18 -14.27
CA ALA A 249 -69.69 1.49 -13.83
C ALA A 249 -69.20 1.46 -12.36
N GLU A 250 -69.86 0.70 -11.48
CA GLU A 250 -69.39 0.42 -10.12
C GLU A 250 -68.06 -0.35 -10.12
N ASP A 251 -67.93 -1.40 -10.95
CA ASP A 251 -66.70 -2.17 -11.10
C ASP A 251 -65.55 -1.28 -11.62
N LEU A 252 -65.84 -0.38 -12.56
CA LEU A 252 -64.89 0.62 -13.05
C LEU A 252 -64.46 1.58 -11.92
N ARG A 253 -65.42 2.12 -11.17
CA ARG A 253 -65.16 2.99 -10.00
C ARG A 253 -64.26 2.30 -8.98
N ALA A 254 -64.56 1.05 -8.65
CA ALA A 254 -63.79 0.26 -7.69
C ALA A 254 -62.34 0.07 -8.16
N LYS A 255 -62.14 -0.35 -9.41
CA LYS A 255 -60.80 -0.55 -9.99
C LYS A 255 -59.97 0.73 -10.06
N LEU A 256 -60.59 1.86 -10.41
CA LEU A 256 -59.92 3.16 -10.42
C LEU A 256 -59.46 3.57 -9.02
N SER A 257 -60.34 3.40 -8.02
CA SER A 257 -60.00 3.68 -6.63
C SER A 257 -58.91 2.75 -6.10
N GLU A 258 -58.95 1.46 -6.44
CA GLU A 258 -57.94 0.47 -6.06
C GLU A 258 -56.59 0.80 -6.70
N SER A 259 -56.56 1.12 -8.00
CA SER A 259 -55.33 1.49 -8.71
C SER A 259 -54.70 2.77 -8.17
N ALA A 260 -55.52 3.76 -7.79
CA ALA A 260 -55.04 4.99 -7.16
C ALA A 260 -54.40 4.70 -5.80
N GLU A 261 -55.03 3.87 -4.97
CA GLU A 261 -54.47 3.49 -3.66
C GLU A 261 -53.21 2.64 -3.82
N GLU A 262 -53.17 1.73 -4.79
CA GLU A 262 -51.97 0.96 -5.11
C GLU A 262 -50.80 1.86 -5.54
N LEU A 263 -51.06 2.89 -6.34
CA LEU A 263 -50.04 3.88 -6.70
C LEU A 263 -49.51 4.61 -5.46
N ARG A 264 -50.38 5.05 -4.55
CA ARG A 264 -49.98 5.66 -3.28
C ARG A 264 -49.07 4.73 -2.47
N LEU A 265 -49.49 3.49 -2.28
CA LEU A 265 -48.74 2.48 -1.53
C LEU A 265 -47.38 2.15 -2.18
N LYS A 266 -47.26 2.28 -3.50
CA LYS A 266 -46.00 2.11 -4.22
C LYS A 266 -45.09 3.35 -4.17
N LEU A 267 -45.66 4.54 -4.00
CA LEU A 267 -44.89 5.79 -3.93
C LEU A 267 -44.42 6.13 -2.50
N ASN A 268 -45.21 5.81 -1.48
CA ASN A 268 -44.87 6.09 -0.06
C ASN A 268 -43.51 5.51 0.39
N PRO A 269 -43.08 4.30 -0.03
CA PRO A 269 -41.77 3.77 0.37
C PRO A 269 -40.60 4.67 -0.01
N TYR A 270 -40.72 5.50 -1.05
CA TYR A 270 -39.65 6.41 -1.47
C TYR A 270 -39.43 7.56 -0.47
N THR A 271 -40.50 8.05 0.17
CA THR A 271 -40.36 9.11 1.18
C THR A 271 -39.80 8.56 2.48
N GLU A 272 -40.20 7.34 2.86
CA GLU A 272 -39.66 6.65 4.03
C GLU A 272 -38.19 6.30 3.84
N GLU A 273 -37.80 5.81 2.67
CA GLU A 273 -36.39 5.57 2.35
C GLU A 273 -35.59 6.88 2.31
N LEU A 274 -36.16 7.99 1.80
CA LEU A 274 -35.54 9.31 1.89
C LEU A 274 -35.29 9.72 3.34
N LYS A 275 -36.29 9.58 4.22
CA LYS A 275 -36.17 9.88 5.66
C LYS A 275 -35.10 9.02 6.34
N GLU A 276 -35.04 7.73 6.03
CA GLU A 276 -34.02 6.83 6.57
C GLU A 276 -32.61 7.23 6.13
N LYS A 277 -32.41 7.55 4.85
CA LYS A 277 -31.10 8.03 4.35
C LYS A 277 -30.69 9.35 5.00
N LEU A 278 -31.65 10.24 5.29
CA LEU A 278 -31.39 11.48 6.01
C LEU A 278 -30.98 11.25 7.47
N ARG A 279 -31.36 10.14 8.11
CA ARG A 279 -30.98 9.84 9.51
C ARG A 279 -29.58 9.21 9.66
N THR A 280 -28.89 8.94 8.55
CA THR A 280 -27.55 8.33 8.58
C THR A 280 -26.45 9.31 8.99
N ASP A 281 -25.27 8.80 9.32
CA ASP A 281 -24.10 9.63 9.63
C ASP A 281 -23.58 10.39 8.40
N ALA A 282 -22.57 11.24 8.59
CA ALA A 282 -22.01 12.08 7.53
C ALA A 282 -21.58 11.28 6.28
N GLU A 283 -20.98 10.11 6.51
CA GLU A 283 -20.49 9.24 5.45
C GLU A 283 -21.65 8.57 4.72
N GLY A 284 -22.63 8.03 5.44
CA GLY A 284 -23.86 7.48 4.91
C GLY A 284 -24.65 8.51 4.08
N LEU A 285 -24.78 9.74 4.56
CA LEU A 285 -25.50 10.80 3.85
C LEU A 285 -24.77 11.18 2.55
N ARG A 286 -23.45 11.31 2.58
CA ARG A 286 -22.64 11.58 1.39
C ARG A 286 -22.72 10.47 0.34
N GLN A 287 -22.69 9.21 0.76
CA GLN A 287 -22.65 8.08 -0.16
C GLN A 287 -24.03 7.70 -0.71
N SER A 288 -25.10 7.91 0.08
CA SER A 288 -26.42 7.37 -0.25
C SER A 288 -27.42 8.42 -0.74
N LEU A 289 -27.39 9.66 -0.22
CA LEU A 289 -28.45 10.63 -0.50
C LEU A 289 -28.41 11.15 -1.94
N GLY A 290 -27.21 11.48 -2.45
CA GLY A 290 -27.05 12.00 -3.82
C GLY A 290 -27.56 11.03 -4.89
N PRO A 291 -27.01 9.80 -4.98
CA PRO A 291 -27.49 8.80 -5.94
C PRO A 291 -28.96 8.46 -5.79
N TYR A 292 -29.48 8.50 -4.55
CA TYR A 292 -30.88 8.23 -4.30
C TYR A 292 -31.80 9.31 -4.88
N VAL A 293 -31.53 10.58 -4.60
CA VAL A 293 -32.32 11.70 -5.12
C VAL A 293 -32.21 11.80 -6.66
N GLU A 294 -31.05 11.51 -7.23
CA GLU A 294 -30.86 11.44 -8.68
C GLU A 294 -31.74 10.35 -9.33
N GLY A 295 -31.88 9.19 -8.69
CA GLY A 295 -32.71 8.09 -9.17
C GLY A 295 -34.21 8.22 -8.87
N LEU A 296 -34.56 8.98 -7.83
CA LEU A 296 -35.92 9.08 -7.29
C LEU A 296 -36.94 9.50 -8.35
N SER A 297 -36.64 10.54 -9.12
CA SER A 297 -37.56 11.04 -10.16
C SER A 297 -37.89 9.96 -11.19
N GLY A 298 -36.88 9.22 -11.66
CA GLY A 298 -37.08 8.15 -12.64
C GLY A 298 -37.86 6.96 -12.07
N GLN A 299 -37.65 6.64 -10.78
CA GLN A 299 -38.40 5.58 -10.10
C GLN A 299 -39.88 5.96 -9.91
N MET A 300 -40.18 7.20 -9.51
CA MET A 300 -41.54 7.69 -9.40
C MET A 300 -42.25 7.73 -10.76
N GLU A 301 -41.56 8.21 -11.80
CA GLU A 301 -42.07 8.23 -13.17
C GLU A 301 -42.40 6.81 -13.65
N GLN A 302 -41.55 5.82 -13.37
CA GLN A 302 -41.82 4.42 -13.67
C GLN A 302 -43.11 3.93 -13.00
N LYS A 303 -43.35 4.27 -11.73
CA LYS A 303 -44.58 3.86 -11.02
C LYS A 303 -45.84 4.54 -11.54
N ILE A 304 -45.72 5.80 -11.95
CA ILE A 304 -46.79 6.52 -12.64
C ILE A 304 -47.09 5.86 -14.00
N GLU A 305 -46.08 5.44 -14.76
CA GLU A 305 -46.25 4.72 -16.02
C GLU A 305 -46.89 3.32 -15.83
N GLU A 306 -46.51 2.60 -14.77
CA GLU A 306 -47.18 1.34 -14.41
C GLU A 306 -48.68 1.55 -14.11
N PHE A 307 -49.02 2.62 -13.38
CA PHE A 307 -50.40 3.01 -13.15
C PHE A 307 -51.13 3.35 -14.46
N ARG A 308 -50.51 4.15 -15.34
CA ARG A 308 -51.07 4.51 -16.67
C ARG A 308 -51.41 3.28 -17.50
N ARG A 309 -50.50 2.31 -17.56
CA ARG A 309 -50.72 1.03 -18.28
C ARG A 309 -51.83 0.19 -17.67
N THR A 310 -52.04 0.30 -16.36
CA THR A 310 -53.07 -0.45 -15.64
C THR A 310 -54.46 0.16 -15.86
N VAL A 311 -54.58 1.48 -15.78
CA VAL A 311 -55.86 2.20 -15.90
C VAL A 311 -56.31 2.36 -17.35
N GLY A 312 -55.39 2.55 -18.30
CA GLY A 312 -55.72 2.78 -19.72
C GLY A 312 -56.76 1.80 -20.31
N PRO A 313 -56.61 0.48 -20.12
CA PRO A 313 -57.55 -0.51 -20.66
C PRO A 313 -58.93 -0.54 -19.99
N TYR A 314 -59.14 0.11 -18.84
CA TYR A 314 -60.41 0.01 -18.10
C TYR A 314 -61.60 0.56 -18.89
N GLY A 315 -61.41 1.64 -19.65
CA GLY A 315 -62.45 2.23 -20.49
C GLY A 315 -62.81 1.36 -21.68
N GLU A 316 -61.81 0.76 -22.32
CA GLU A 316 -62.01 -0.18 -23.41
C GLU A 316 -62.74 -1.44 -22.92
N ALA A 317 -62.36 -1.96 -21.75
CA ALA A 317 -63.02 -3.10 -21.13
C ALA A 317 -64.49 -2.80 -20.80
N PHE A 318 -64.77 -1.64 -20.20
CA PHE A 318 -66.14 -1.19 -19.94
C PHE A 318 -66.94 -1.03 -21.23
N ASN A 319 -66.39 -0.35 -22.24
CA ASN A 319 -67.03 -0.17 -23.55
C ASN A 319 -67.33 -1.51 -24.22
N LYS A 320 -66.41 -2.48 -24.15
CA LYS A 320 -66.64 -3.83 -24.69
C LYS A 320 -67.79 -4.55 -23.98
N GLN A 321 -67.87 -4.43 -22.65
CA GLN A 321 -68.98 -5.00 -21.88
C GLN A 321 -70.30 -4.33 -22.23
N LEU A 322 -70.32 -3.00 -22.34
CA LEU A 322 -71.49 -2.22 -22.76
C LEU A 322 -72.03 -2.68 -24.12
N VAL A 323 -71.16 -2.73 -25.14
CA VAL A 323 -71.52 -3.19 -26.50
C VAL A 323 -72.11 -4.58 -26.45
N GLN A 324 -71.48 -5.49 -25.70
CA GLN A 324 -71.99 -6.85 -25.53
C GLN A 324 -73.39 -6.87 -24.91
N LYS A 325 -73.67 -6.03 -23.90
CA LYS A 325 -74.98 -5.99 -23.23
C LYS A 325 -76.08 -5.38 -24.09
N VAL A 326 -75.76 -4.35 -24.87
CA VAL A 326 -76.68 -3.79 -25.86
C VAL A 326 -77.01 -4.84 -26.93
N GLU A 327 -76.00 -5.57 -27.42
CA GLU A 327 -76.19 -6.62 -28.44
C GLU A 327 -77.00 -7.82 -27.90
N GLU A 328 -76.72 -8.27 -26.67
CA GLU A 328 -77.54 -9.27 -25.97
C GLU A 328 -79.01 -8.83 -25.87
N MET A 329 -79.27 -7.54 -25.66
CA MET A 329 -80.62 -6.99 -25.65
C MET A 329 -81.26 -6.99 -27.04
N LYS A 330 -80.54 -6.55 -28.08
CA LYS A 330 -81.01 -6.59 -29.49
C LYS A 330 -81.45 -8.02 -29.86
N GLN A 331 -80.62 -9.01 -29.55
CA GLN A 331 -80.92 -10.42 -29.83
C GLN A 331 -82.16 -10.93 -29.08
N LYS A 332 -82.35 -10.52 -27.82
CA LYS A 332 -83.53 -10.91 -27.02
C LYS A 332 -84.83 -10.26 -27.50
N LEU A 333 -84.75 -9.11 -28.16
CA LEU A 333 -85.90 -8.42 -28.74
C LEU A 333 -86.32 -9.01 -30.10
N GLY A 334 -85.39 -9.64 -30.83
CA GLY A 334 -85.69 -10.46 -32.01
C GLY A 334 -86.33 -9.65 -33.16
N PRO A 335 -87.33 -10.18 -33.89
CA PRO A 335 -87.91 -9.53 -35.07
C PRO A 335 -88.65 -8.20 -34.79
N TYR A 336 -88.93 -7.89 -33.52
CA TYR A 336 -89.54 -6.62 -33.11
C TYR A 336 -88.51 -5.47 -33.04
N ALA A 337 -87.25 -5.73 -33.38
CA ALA A 337 -86.13 -4.81 -33.15
C ALA A 337 -85.97 -3.69 -34.19
N GLY A 338 -86.70 -3.67 -35.30
CA GLY A 338 -86.40 -2.74 -36.42
C GLY A 338 -86.21 -1.28 -36.00
N GLU A 339 -87.19 -0.67 -35.30
CA GLU A 339 -87.05 0.70 -34.77
C GLU A 339 -86.30 0.74 -33.42
N VAL A 340 -86.24 -0.39 -32.70
CA VAL A 340 -85.54 -0.50 -31.40
C VAL A 340 -84.01 -0.53 -31.55
N GLU A 341 -83.54 -1.04 -32.68
CA GLU A 341 -82.13 -1.21 -33.00
C GLU A 341 -81.43 0.13 -33.18
N ASP A 342 -82.08 1.09 -33.81
CA ASP A 342 -81.59 2.47 -33.97
C ASP A 342 -81.45 3.15 -32.60
N HIS A 343 -82.47 3.02 -31.74
CA HIS A 343 -82.46 3.60 -30.40
C HIS A 343 -81.41 2.94 -29.47
N LEU A 344 -81.24 1.61 -29.56
CA LEU A 344 -80.20 0.89 -28.82
C LEU A 344 -78.79 1.26 -29.30
N SER A 345 -78.62 1.47 -30.60
CA SER A 345 -77.34 1.91 -31.17
C SER A 345 -77.00 3.35 -30.76
N PHE A 346 -78.02 4.21 -30.63
CA PHE A 346 -77.84 5.55 -30.08
C PHE A 346 -77.41 5.51 -28.60
N LEU A 347 -78.06 4.70 -27.77
CA LEU A 347 -77.67 4.47 -26.37
C LEU A 347 -76.21 3.99 -26.26
N GLU A 348 -75.84 2.99 -27.06
CA GLU A 348 -74.46 2.47 -27.08
C GLU A 348 -73.47 3.60 -27.39
N LYS A 349 -73.73 4.37 -28.45
CA LYS A 349 -72.86 5.45 -28.89
C LYS A 349 -72.70 6.53 -27.81
N ASP A 350 -73.80 7.01 -27.22
CA ASP A 350 -73.75 8.09 -26.24
C ASP A 350 -72.95 7.69 -24.99
N VAL A 351 -73.16 6.46 -24.49
CA VAL A 351 -72.41 5.96 -23.34
C VAL A 351 -70.93 5.75 -23.69
N ARG A 352 -70.62 5.25 -24.90
CA ARG A 352 -69.22 5.12 -25.37
C ARG A 352 -68.51 6.45 -25.51
N ASP A 353 -69.18 7.46 -26.07
CA ASP A 353 -68.64 8.81 -26.24
C ASP A 353 -68.34 9.44 -24.87
N LYS A 354 -69.20 9.21 -23.87
CA LYS A 354 -68.96 9.69 -22.50
C LYS A 354 -67.80 8.97 -21.81
N VAL A 355 -67.66 7.65 -22.00
CA VAL A 355 -66.50 6.88 -21.50
C VAL A 355 -65.21 7.35 -22.18
N ALA A 356 -65.24 7.60 -23.49
CA ALA A 356 -64.10 8.15 -24.21
C ALA A 356 -63.71 9.54 -23.69
N ALA A 357 -64.69 10.42 -23.45
CA ALA A 357 -64.47 11.73 -22.84
C ALA A 357 -63.89 11.62 -21.42
N PHE A 358 -64.37 10.66 -20.63
CA PHE A 358 -63.83 10.36 -19.29
C PHE A 358 -62.33 10.01 -19.36
N PHE A 359 -61.94 9.01 -20.15
CA PHE A 359 -60.54 8.61 -20.27
C PHE A 359 -59.65 9.65 -20.96
N SER A 360 -60.22 10.50 -21.83
CA SER A 360 -59.53 11.67 -22.37
C SER A 360 -59.24 12.71 -21.29
N THR A 361 -60.14 12.89 -20.32
CA THR A 361 -59.95 13.80 -19.19
C THR A 361 -58.85 13.30 -18.26
N ILE A 362 -58.75 11.98 -18.04
CA ILE A 362 -57.63 11.37 -17.29
C ILE A 362 -56.30 11.75 -17.94
N LYS A 363 -56.18 11.59 -19.27
CA LYS A 363 -54.99 11.98 -20.03
C LYS A 363 -54.65 13.48 -19.96
N GLN A 364 -55.62 14.34 -19.65
CA GLN A 364 -55.41 15.79 -19.55
C GLN A 364 -55.06 16.25 -18.13
N ILE A 365 -55.53 15.55 -17.10
CA ILE A 365 -55.13 15.77 -15.71
C ILE A 365 -53.64 15.42 -15.50
N GLU A 366 -53.04 14.74 -16.47
CA GLU A 366 -51.66 14.25 -16.50
C GLU A 366 -50.62 15.23 -17.08
N ASN A 367 -51.02 16.39 -17.62
CA ASN A 367 -50.15 17.49 -18.07
C ASN A 367 -50.38 18.73 -17.21
#